data_AF-A0A5P9HL78-F1
#
_entry.id   AF-A0A5P9HL78-F1
#
_cell.length_a   1.000
_cell.length_b   1.000
_cell.length_c   1.000
_cell.angle_alpha   90.00
_cell.angle_beta   90.00
_cell.angle_gamma   90.00
#
_symmetry.space_group_name_H-M   'P 1'
#
loop_
_entity.id
_entity.type
_entity.pdbx_description
1 polymer ?
#
loop_
_entity_poly.entity_id
_entity_poly.type
_entity_poly.pdbx_seq_one_letter_code
_entity_poly.pdbx_strand_id
1 'polypeptide(L)' 'MSNTDRLNFIKAYFAVEDKVKVEVPPTVSETIKGKVIKYFEGQRLGYSFKRGIALVERKDVHLFHKHPHFIIHDVKRGDE' A
#
# COMPACT_ATOMS: atom_id res chain seq x y z
N MET A 1 0.31 26.09 21.30
CA MET A 1 -0.28 24.88 20.70
C MET A 1 -1.49 24.51 21.51
N SER A 2 -2.69 24.64 20.94
CA SER A 2 -3.93 24.36 21.67
C SER A 2 -4.10 22.85 21.84
N ASN A 3 -4.77 22.39 22.90
CA ASN A 3 -4.98 20.95 23.15
C ASN A 3 -5.66 20.23 21.96
N THR A 4 -6.42 20.96 21.17
CA THR A 4 -7.06 20.50 19.92
C THR A 4 -6.04 20.10 18.84
N ASP A 5 -4.96 20.86 18.67
CA ASP A 5 -3.91 20.54 17.70
C ASP A 5 -3.15 19.27 18.10
N ARG A 6 -2.91 19.09 19.40
CA ARG A 6 -2.27 17.87 19.94
C ARG A 6 -3.16 16.65 19.72
N LEU A 7 -4.46 16.75 19.97
CA LEU A 7 -5.41 15.66 19.70
C LEU A 7 -5.53 15.34 18.20
N ASN A 8 -5.53 16.36 17.33
CA ASN A 8 -5.55 16.15 15.89
C ASN A 8 -4.23 15.52 15.39
N PHE A 9 -3.09 15.94 15.94
CA PHE A 9 -1.80 15.32 15.64
C PHE A 9 -1.78 13.85 16.05
N ILE A 10 -2.23 13.54 17.27
CA ILE A 10 -2.32 12.16 17.78
C ILE A 10 -3.25 11.31 16.90
N LYS A 11 -4.43 11.83 16.54
CA LYS A 11 -5.37 11.14 15.63
C LYS A 11 -4.77 10.92 14.24
N ALA A 12 -4.11 11.92 13.66
CA ALA A 12 -3.46 11.79 12.36
C ALA A 12 -2.29 10.80 12.40
N TYR A 13 -1.53 10.80 13.49
CA TYR A 13 -0.42 9.90 13.72
C TYR A 13 -0.88 8.44 13.79
N PHE A 14 -1.86 8.13 14.63
CA PHE A 14 -2.44 6.79 14.72
C PHE A 14 -3.22 6.38 13.45
N ALA A 15 -3.80 7.33 12.71
CA ALA A 15 -4.46 7.05 11.44
C ALA A 15 -3.49 6.67 10.30
N VAL A 16 -2.21 6.99 10.43
CA VAL A 16 -1.15 6.51 9.52
C VAL A 16 -0.68 5.13 9.95
N GLU A 17 -0.63 4.84 11.26
CA GLU A 17 -0.29 3.52 11.79
C GLU A 17 -1.33 2.43 11.45
N ASP A 18 -2.59 2.83 11.21
CA ASP A 18 -3.64 1.90 10.76
C ASP A 18 -3.64 1.67 9.24
N LYS A 19 -2.63 2.16 8.50
CA LYS A 19 -2.53 1.92 7.05
C LYS A 19 -1.52 0.84 6.74
N VAL A 20 -1.90 -0.07 5.86
CA VAL A 20 -1.10 -1.18 5.37
C VAL A 20 -0.76 -0.94 3.90
N LYS A 21 0.47 -1.25 3.50
CA LYS A 21 0.90 -1.11 2.11
C LYS A 21 0.59 -2.42 1.39
N VAL A 22 -0.23 -2.36 0.35
CA VAL A 22 -0.52 -3.50 -0.51
C VAL A 22 0.18 -3.30 -1.84
N GLU A 23 0.91 -4.32 -2.27
CA GLU A 23 1.71 -4.31 -3.49
C GLU A 23 1.25 -5.40 -4.47
N VAL A 24 1.14 -5.04 -5.74
CA VAL A 24 0.97 -5.95 -6.88
C VAL A 24 2.36 -6.11 -7.50
N PRO A 25 2.93 -7.32 -7.50
CA PRO A 25 4.27 -7.53 -8.01
C PRO A 25 4.33 -7.12 -9.49
N PRO A 26 5.42 -6.45 -9.91
CA PRO A 26 5.57 -6.05 -11.29
C PRO A 26 5.73 -7.28 -12.18
N THR A 27 5.14 -7.22 -13.37
CA THR A 27 5.34 -8.25 -14.39
C THR A 27 6.65 -7.98 -15.10
N VAL A 28 7.58 -8.93 -14.99
CA VAL A 28 8.86 -8.90 -15.68
C VAL A 28 8.74 -9.72 -16.95
N SER A 29 9.05 -9.12 -18.09
CA SER A 29 9.10 -9.83 -19.38
C SER A 29 10.49 -9.68 -19.99
N GLU A 30 11.13 -10.81 -20.28
CA GLU A 30 12.39 -10.84 -21.03
C GLU A 30 12.08 -10.78 -22.52
N THR A 31 12.62 -9.76 -23.18
CA THR A 31 12.50 -9.59 -24.62
C THR A 31 13.88 -9.70 -25.26
N ILE A 32 13.92 -9.92 -26.57
CA ILE A 32 15.15 -9.98 -27.38
C ILE A 32 16.00 -8.69 -27.23
N LYS A 33 15.39 -7.58 -26.79
CA LYS A 33 16.00 -6.26 -26.57
C LYS A 33 16.31 -5.94 -25.10
N GLY A 34 16.10 -6.90 -24.18
CA GLY A 34 16.38 -6.75 -22.75
C GLY A 34 15.15 -6.98 -21.85
N LYS A 35 15.34 -6.69 -20.56
CA LYS A 35 14.35 -6.90 -19.49
C LYS A 35 13.39 -5.71 -19.41
N VAL A 36 12.09 -5.96 -19.58
CA VAL A 36 11.03 -4.96 -19.41
C VAL A 36 10.30 -5.23 -18.10
N ILE A 37 10.23 -4.22 -17.23
CA ILE A 37 9.49 -4.28 -15.96
C ILE A 37 8.22 -3.46 -16.11
N LYS A 38 7.06 -4.11 -16.04
CA LYS A 38 5.75 -3.45 -16.09
C LYS A 38 5.13 -3.43 -14.70
N TYR A 39 4.87 -2.24 -14.19
CA TYR A 39 4.17 -2.03 -12.93
C TYR A 39 2.67 -1.92 -13.19
N PHE A 40 1.85 -2.42 -12.27
CA PHE A 40 0.41 -2.25 -12.36
C PHE A 40 0.00 -0.81 -12.01
N GLU A 41 -0.75 -0.13 -12.88
CA GLU A 41 -1.37 1.15 -12.57
C GLU A 41 -2.86 1.06 -12.84
N GLY A 42 -3.68 1.38 -11.83
CA GLY A 42 -5.13 1.25 -11.96
C GLY A 42 -5.83 1.11 -10.61
N GLN A 43 -7.12 0.79 -10.64
CA GLN A 43 -7.93 0.60 -9.43
C GLN A 43 -8.29 -0.88 -9.25
N ARG A 44 -8.15 -1.40 -8.02
CA ARG A 44 -8.56 -2.75 -7.63
C ARG A 44 -9.21 -2.70 -6.26
N LEU A 45 -10.34 -3.39 -6.11
CA LEU A 45 -11.07 -3.47 -4.83
C LEU A 45 -11.40 -2.09 -4.21
N GLY A 46 -11.59 -1.07 -5.06
CA GLY A 46 -11.84 0.30 -4.62
C GLY A 46 -10.59 1.13 -4.34
N TYR A 47 -9.39 0.54 -4.30
CA TYR A 47 -8.13 1.24 -4.01
C TYR A 47 -7.35 1.53 -5.29
N SER A 48 -6.76 2.71 -5.36
CA SER A 48 -5.89 3.13 -6.46
C SER A 48 -4.46 2.66 -6.22
N PHE A 49 -3.94 1.91 -7.19
CA PHE A 49 -2.58 1.41 -7.23
C PHE A 49 -1.75 2.29 -8.15
N LYS A 50 -0.63 2.80 -7.61
CA LYS A 50 0.37 3.55 -8.37
C LYS A 50 1.68 2.78 -8.34
N ARG A 51 2.24 2.46 -9.51
CA ARG A 51 3.39 1.54 -9.65
C ARG A 51 3.25 0.22 -8.88
N GLY A 52 2.04 -0.32 -8.84
CA GLY A 52 1.70 -1.55 -8.15
C GLY A 52 1.47 -1.37 -6.66
N ILE A 53 1.53 -0.17 -6.09
CA ILE A 53 1.41 0.06 -4.65
C ILE A 53 0.13 0.82 -4.33
N ALA A 54 -0.63 0.35 -3.34
CA ALA A 54 -1.74 1.06 -2.73
C ALA A 54 -1.58 1.10 -1.20
N LEU A 55 -2.06 2.17 -0.58
CA LEU A 55 -2.21 2.26 0.88
C LEU A 55 -3.67 1.95 1.22
N VAL A 56 -3.87 0.94 2.05
CA VAL A 56 -5.20 0.46 2.46
C VAL A 56 -5.33 0.58 3.97
N GLU A 57 -6.55 0.75 4.48
CA GLU A 57 -6.77 0.69 5.93
C GLU A 57 -6.63 -0.75 6.42
N ARG A 58 -6.08 -0.94 7.63
CA ARG A 58 -5.79 -2.26 8.20
C ARG A 58 -7.05 -3.11 8.31
N LYS A 59 -8.18 -2.47 8.63
CA LYS A 59 -9.50 -3.11 8.69
C LYS A 59 -9.89 -3.78 7.36
N ASP A 60 -9.44 -3.25 6.22
CA ASP A 60 -9.83 -3.71 4.88
C ASP A 60 -8.82 -4.69 4.26
N VAL A 61 -7.71 -4.98 4.95
CA VAL A 61 -6.68 -5.92 4.51
C VAL A 61 -7.24 -7.32 4.25
N HIS A 62 -8.26 -7.72 5.01
CA HIS A 62 -8.94 -9.01 4.83
C HIS A 62 -9.55 -9.21 3.42
N LEU A 63 -9.86 -8.12 2.71
CA LEU A 63 -10.33 -8.17 1.32
C LEU A 63 -9.24 -8.68 0.37
N PHE A 64 -7.97 -8.35 0.67
CA PHE A 64 -6.82 -8.73 -0.13
C PHE A 64 -6.34 -10.16 0.15
N HIS A 65 -6.65 -10.73 1.32
CA HIS A 65 -6.35 -12.14 1.63
C HIS A 65 -7.03 -13.12 0.66
N LYS A 66 -8.15 -12.73 0.05
CA LYS A 66 -8.86 -13.53 -0.97
C LYS A 66 -8.17 -13.51 -2.34
N HIS A 67 -7.17 -12.65 -2.52
CA HIS A 67 -6.45 -12.46 -3.77
C HIS A 67 -4.95 -12.71 -3.57
N PRO A 68 -4.47 -13.94 -3.82
CA PRO A 68 -3.08 -14.34 -3.50
C PRO A 68 -2.01 -13.61 -4.34
N HIS A 69 -2.41 -12.83 -5.33
CA HIS A 69 -1.52 -12.05 -6.17
C HIS A 69 -1.08 -10.72 -5.53
N PHE A 70 -1.63 -10.34 -4.37
CA PHE A 70 -1.25 -9.14 -3.64
C PHE A 70 -0.29 -9.49 -2.50
N ILE A 71 0.77 -8.69 -2.37
CA ILE A 71 1.75 -8.75 -1.29
C ILE A 71 1.35 -7.69 -0.27
N ILE A 72 1.16 -8.10 0.98
CA ILE A 72 0.74 -7.21 2.07
C ILE A 72 1.98 -6.92 2.92
N HIS A 73 2.39 -5.65 2.94
CA HIS A 73 3.46 -5.17 3.79
C HIS A 73 2.83 -4.48 5.00
N ASP A 74 2.96 -5.10 6.18
CA ASP A 74 2.68 -4.43 7.45
C ASP A 74 3.71 -3.29 7.57
N VAL A 75 3.24 -2.04 7.59
CA VAL A 75 4.13 -0.88 7.74
C VAL A 75 4.55 -0.82 9.20
N LYS A 76 5.43 -1.75 9.61
CA LYS A 76 6.08 -1.69 10.92
C LYS A 76 7.23 -0.71 10.81
N ARG A 77 7.18 0.30 11.67
CA ARG A 77 8.21 1.32 11.85
C ARG A 77 9.57 0.64 12.06
N GLY A 78 10.47 0.76 11.09
CA GLY A 78 11.79 0.12 11.12
C GLY A 78 12.67 0.28 9.88
N ASP A 79 12.11 0.63 8.71
CA ASP A 79 12.86 0.81 7.45
C ASP A 79 12.95 2.29 7.02
N GLU A 80 13.29 3.18 7.98
CA GLU A 80 13.79 4.54 7.70
C GLU A 80 15.25 4.67 8.15
#